data_AF-A0A843LGK5-F1
#
_entry.id   AF-A0A843LGK5-F1
#
_cell.length_a   1.000
_cell.length_b   1.000
_cell.length_c   1.000
_cell.angle_alpha   90.00
_cell.angle_beta   90.00
_cell.angle_gamma   90.00
#
_symmetry.space_group_name_H-M   'P 1'
#
loop_
_entity.id
_entity.type
_entity.pdbx_description
1 polymer ?
#
loop_
_entity_poly.entity_id
_entity_poly.type
_entity_poly.pdbx_seq_one_letter_code
_entity_poly.pdbx_strand_id
1 'polypeptide(L)'
;MVRSPLAESIFNHYVKRRGYSIGRFDSPGDFDFYVGSAGVRAKKDGNVDSVQLTEEMVSRADKVFCMDSSLLDILEVMWDVPKEKLVDLHVDSDIAGSEAAVKEDLIKRLEPYFPEKK
;
A
#
# COMPACT_ATOMS: atom_id res chain seq x y z
N MET A 1 11.18 -8.35 -10.09
CA MET A 1 10.13 -7.31 -10.22
C MET A 1 9.82 -6.76 -8.83
N VAL A 2 9.73 -5.43 -8.66
CA VAL A 2 9.44 -4.82 -7.34
C VAL A 2 7.93 -4.66 -7.19
N ARG A 3 7.32 -5.34 -6.22
CA ARG A 3 5.85 -5.50 -6.09
C ARG A 3 5.14 -4.23 -5.58
N SER A 4 5.77 -3.47 -4.68
CA SER A 4 5.10 -2.35 -3.99
C SER A 4 4.90 -1.07 -4.84
N PRO A 5 5.79 -0.64 -5.74
CA PRO A 5 5.52 0.52 -6.62
C PRO A 5 4.41 0.25 -7.64
N LEU A 6 4.26 -1.02 -8.08
CA LEU A 6 3.16 -1.41 -8.94
C LEU A 6 1.82 -1.32 -8.21
N ALA A 7 1.76 -1.82 -6.97
CA ALA A 7 0.57 -1.72 -6.12
C ALA A 7 0.18 -0.25 -5.88
N GLU A 8 1.15 0.61 -5.56
CA GLU A 8 0.92 2.05 -5.41
C GLU A 8 0.34 2.68 -6.69
N SER A 9 0.90 2.35 -7.86
CA SER A 9 0.40 2.85 -9.14
C SER A 9 -1.04 2.43 -9.43
N ILE A 10 -1.37 1.16 -9.17
CA ILE A 10 -2.74 0.63 -9.32
C ILE A 10 -3.69 1.37 -8.37
N PHE A 11 -3.31 1.52 -7.11
CA PHE A 11 -4.09 2.23 -6.10
C PHE A 11 -4.34 3.68 -6.52
N ASN A 12 -3.28 4.39 -6.91
CA ASN A 12 -3.36 5.78 -7.35
C ASN A 12 -4.27 5.96 -8.58
N HIS A 13 -4.20 5.03 -9.54
CA HIS A 13 -5.07 5.06 -10.71
C HIS A 13 -6.55 4.85 -10.31
N TYR A 14 -6.81 3.91 -9.41
CA TYR A 14 -8.16 3.60 -8.94
C TYR A 14 -8.81 4.76 -8.19
N VAL A 15 -8.09 5.32 -7.22
CA VAL A 15 -8.55 6.46 -6.41
C VAL A 15 -8.83 7.69 -7.27
N LYS A 16 -7.94 8.01 -8.23
CA LYS A 16 -8.16 9.10 -9.18
C LYS A 16 -9.38 8.87 -10.08
N ARG A 17 -9.64 7.64 -10.53
CA ARG A 17 -10.84 7.32 -11.33
C ARG A 17 -12.15 7.52 -10.57
N ARG A 18 -12.14 7.34 -9.24
CA ARG A 18 -13.29 7.65 -8.37
C ARG A 18 -13.42 9.15 -8.07
N GLY A 19 -12.52 9.96 -8.61
CA GLY A 19 -12.53 11.41 -8.46
C GLY A 19 -11.99 11.90 -7.12
N TYR A 20 -11.16 11.10 -6.46
CA TYR A 20 -10.46 11.50 -5.24
C TYR A 20 -9.10 12.12 -5.58
N SER A 21 -8.69 13.06 -4.75
CA SER A 21 -7.39 13.73 -4.78
C SER A 21 -6.38 12.96 -3.93
N ILE A 22 -5.11 12.89 -4.39
CA ILE A 22 -4.05 12.12 -3.75
C ILE A 22 -2.86 13.02 -3.45
N GLY A 23 -2.47 13.08 -2.18
CA GLY A 23 -1.28 13.73 -1.67
C GLY A 23 -0.16 12.75 -1.35
N ARG A 24 0.99 13.29 -0.92
CA ARG A 24 2.16 12.52 -0.45
C ARG A 24 2.33 12.69 1.05
N PHE A 25 2.80 11.65 1.75
CA PHE A 25 2.98 11.68 3.21
C PHE A 25 3.98 12.76 3.70
N ASP A 26 4.94 13.13 2.85
CA ASP A 26 5.97 14.14 3.10
C ASP A 26 5.54 15.57 2.72
N SER A 27 4.38 15.73 2.07
CA SER A 27 3.86 17.03 1.64
C SER A 27 2.35 17.13 1.95
N PRO A 28 1.99 17.44 3.21
CA PRO A 28 0.61 17.56 3.62
C PRO A 28 -0.10 18.75 2.94
N GLY A 29 -1.33 18.53 2.47
CA GLY A 29 -2.20 19.51 1.81
C GLY A 29 -3.69 19.19 2.03
N ASP A 30 -4.57 19.72 1.19
CA ASP A 30 -6.01 19.37 1.21
C ASP A 30 -6.26 18.26 0.18
N PHE A 31 -6.10 17.01 0.60
CA PHE A 31 -6.23 15.82 -0.23
C PHE A 31 -7.13 14.78 0.44
N ASP A 32 -7.89 14.04 -0.37
CA ASP A 32 -8.77 12.97 0.11
C ASP A 32 -7.97 11.76 0.63
N PHE A 33 -6.84 11.44 -0.01
CA PHE A 33 -5.97 10.32 0.36
C PHE A 33 -4.49 10.72 0.37
N TYR A 34 -3.73 10.11 1.28
CA TYR A 34 -2.28 10.12 1.27
C TYR A 34 -1.79 8.71 1.01
N VAL A 35 -1.04 8.52 -0.08
CA VAL A 35 -0.59 7.19 -0.53
C VAL A 35 0.91 7.22 -0.72
N GLY A 36 1.58 6.14 -0.32
CA GLY A 36 3.01 5.95 -0.54
C GLY A 36 3.40 4.48 -0.40
N SER A 37 4.51 4.12 -1.02
CA SER A 37 5.14 2.80 -0.95
C SER A 37 6.48 2.88 -0.23
N ALA A 38 6.73 1.92 0.66
CA ALA A 38 8.02 1.77 1.32
C ALA A 38 8.34 0.29 1.57
N GLY A 39 9.63 -0.04 1.66
CA GLY A 39 10.10 -1.38 1.97
C GLY A 39 10.55 -1.49 3.43
N VAL A 40 10.30 -2.63 4.08
CA VAL A 40 10.72 -2.88 5.49
C VAL A 40 12.25 -2.87 5.66
N ARG A 41 13.00 -3.17 4.60
CA ARG A 41 14.47 -3.09 4.58
C ARG A 41 14.93 -2.08 3.53
N ALA A 42 15.88 -1.23 3.88
CA ALA A 42 16.65 -0.49 2.90
C ALA A 42 17.34 -1.48 1.95
N LYS A 43 17.13 -1.33 0.64
CA LYS A 43 17.91 -2.10 -0.34
C LYS A 43 19.38 -1.67 -0.24
N LYS A 44 20.29 -2.63 -0.18
CA LYS A 44 21.73 -2.38 -0.26
C LYS A 44 22.22 -2.05 -1.68
N ASP A 45 21.37 -2.25 -2.70
CA ASP A 45 21.81 -2.40 -4.09
C ASP A 45 21.44 -1.22 -5.00
N GLY A 46 21.79 0.01 -4.61
CA GLY A 46 21.90 1.16 -5.53
C GLY A 46 20.62 1.62 -6.26
N ASN A 47 19.45 1.10 -5.91
CA ASN A 47 18.17 1.53 -6.48
C ASN A 47 17.71 2.78 -5.72
N VAL A 48 17.86 3.95 -6.35
CA VAL A 48 17.78 5.28 -5.73
C VAL A 48 16.37 5.63 -5.23
N ASP A 49 15.34 4.93 -5.71
CA ASP A 49 13.92 5.26 -5.43
C ASP A 49 13.24 4.39 -4.38
N SER A 50 13.96 3.51 -3.66
CA SER A 50 13.35 2.71 -2.59
C SER A 50 13.36 3.44 -1.25
N VAL A 51 12.20 3.95 -0.83
CA VAL A 51 11.98 4.50 0.52
C VAL A 51 11.97 3.37 1.54
N GLN A 52 12.73 3.53 2.63
CA GLN A 52 12.67 2.62 3.77
C GLN A 52 11.46 2.97 4.64
N LEU A 53 10.67 1.96 4.99
CA LEU A 53 9.53 2.11 5.89
C LEU A 53 10.03 2.48 7.29
N THR A 54 9.41 3.48 7.90
CA THR A 54 9.69 3.90 9.27
C THR A 54 8.47 3.73 10.15
N GLU A 55 8.69 3.63 11.46
CA GLU A 55 7.64 3.60 12.47
C GLU A 55 6.73 4.84 12.37
N GLU A 56 7.28 6.02 12.08
CA GLU A 56 6.50 7.25 11.91
C GLU A 56 5.54 7.19 10.72
N MET A 57 5.99 6.65 9.57
CA MET A 57 5.11 6.46 8.42
C MET A 57 3.96 5.53 8.76
N VAL A 58 4.28 4.44 9.48
CA VAL A 58 3.26 3.50 9.93
C VAL A 58 2.31 4.18 10.89
N SER A 59 2.78 4.86 11.94
CA SER A 59 1.92 5.50 12.94
C SER A 59 0.95 6.52 12.33
N ARG A 60 1.37 7.25 11.31
CA ARG A 60 0.55 8.24 10.59
C ARG A 60 -0.44 7.66 9.58
N ALA A 61 -0.23 6.45 9.09
CA ALA A 61 -1.13 5.85 8.11
C ALA A 61 -2.43 5.35 8.76
N ASP A 62 -3.58 5.43 8.10
CA ASP A 62 -4.81 4.79 8.58
C ASP A 62 -4.79 3.28 8.33
N LYS A 63 -4.17 2.88 7.22
CA LYS A 63 -4.00 1.49 6.78
C LYS A 63 -2.60 1.27 6.21
N VAL A 64 -2.04 0.09 6.45
CA VAL A 64 -0.77 -0.37 5.89
C VAL A 64 -1.03 -1.63 5.08
N PHE A 65 -0.90 -1.51 3.76
CA PHE A 65 -1.11 -2.62 2.83
C PHE A 65 0.18 -3.40 2.61
N CYS A 66 0.18 -4.68 2.95
CA CYS A 66 1.33 -5.57 2.82
C CYS A 66 1.13 -6.51 1.63
N MET A 67 2.08 -6.54 0.70
CA MET A 67 2.05 -7.47 -0.46
C MET A 67 2.55 -8.89 -0.11
N ASP A 68 3.00 -9.08 1.12
CA ASP A 68 3.66 -10.29 1.61
C ASP A 68 3.20 -10.49 3.05
N SER A 69 2.49 -11.59 3.29
CA SER A 69 1.85 -11.88 4.58
C SER A 69 2.87 -11.99 5.72
N SER A 70 4.11 -12.39 5.41
CA SER A 70 5.19 -12.42 6.40
C SER A 70 5.55 -11.04 6.96
N LEU A 71 5.18 -9.95 6.27
CA LEU A 71 5.42 -8.58 6.75
C LEU A 71 4.41 -8.16 7.82
N LEU A 72 3.23 -8.78 7.88
CA LEU A 72 2.20 -8.44 8.86
C LEU A 72 2.73 -8.73 10.28
N ASP A 73 3.24 -9.95 10.49
CA ASP A 73 3.82 -10.37 11.78
C ASP A 73 5.03 -9.52 12.16
N ILE A 74 5.85 -9.13 11.17
CA ILE A 74 7.02 -8.28 11.41
C ILE A 74 6.58 -6.90 11.92
N LEU A 75 5.57 -6.29 11.30
CA LEU A 75 5.09 -4.97 11.70
C LEU A 75 4.40 -4.99 13.06
N GLU A 76 3.62 -6.03 13.34
CA GLU A 76 2.99 -6.26 14.65
C GLU A 76 4.05 -6.38 15.75
N VAL A 77 5.09 -7.20 15.55
CA VAL A 77 6.13 -7.42 16.57
C VAL A 77 7.12 -6.26 16.69
N MET A 78 7.50 -5.64 15.57
CA MET A 78 8.57 -4.64 15.55
C MET A 78 8.12 -3.28 16.05
N TRP A 79 6.87 -2.88 15.74
CA TRP A 79 6.35 -1.54 16.00
C TRP A 79 4.97 -1.53 16.67
N ASP A 80 4.54 -2.67 17.22
CA ASP A 80 3.24 -2.81 17.93
C ASP A 80 2.05 -2.29 17.11
N VAL A 81 2.07 -2.55 15.80
CA VAL A 81 1.06 -2.03 14.89
C VAL A 81 -0.23 -2.81 15.07
N PRO A 82 -1.37 -2.16 15.37
CA PRO A 82 -2.63 -2.86 15.58
C PRO A 82 -3.07 -3.64 14.33
N LYS A 83 -3.58 -4.87 14.49
CA LYS A 83 -3.97 -5.74 13.38
C LYS A 83 -5.00 -5.10 12.46
N GLU A 84 -5.91 -4.30 13.00
CA GLU A 84 -6.93 -3.59 12.24
C GLU A 84 -6.36 -2.58 11.25
N LYS A 85 -5.12 -2.14 11.44
CA LYS A 85 -4.40 -1.22 10.56
C LYS A 85 -3.64 -1.96 9.45
N LEU A 86 -3.32 -3.23 9.66
CA LEU A 86 -2.59 -4.05 8.71
C LEU A 86 -3.57 -4.73 7.73
N VAL A 87 -3.30 -4.61 6.43
CA VAL A 87 -4.12 -5.21 5.38
C VAL A 87 -3.26 -6.10 4.50
N ASP A 88 -3.65 -7.37 4.39
CA ASP A 88 -2.99 -8.32 3.50
C ASP A 88 -3.48 -8.15 2.05
N LEU A 89 -2.57 -7.74 1.17
CA LEU A 89 -2.78 -7.68 -0.28
C LEU A 89 -1.96 -8.76 -1.00
N HIS A 90 -1.57 -9.83 -0.30
CA HIS A 90 -0.92 -10.97 -0.95
C HIS A 90 -1.78 -11.49 -2.10
N VAL A 91 -1.18 -11.51 -3.29
CA VAL A 91 -1.82 -12.01 -4.50
C VAL A 91 -1.40 -13.46 -4.69
N ASP A 92 -2.38 -14.36 -4.68
CA ASP A 92 -2.14 -15.79 -4.88
C ASP A 92 -1.46 -16.06 -6.22
N SER A 93 -0.55 -17.03 -6.22
CA SER A 93 0.19 -17.46 -7.41
C SER A 93 -0.72 -17.89 -8.57
N ASP A 94 -1.95 -18.32 -8.25
CA ASP A 94 -2.90 -18.89 -9.20
C ASP A 94 -3.51 -17.82 -10.12
N ILE A 95 -3.54 -16.55 -9.69
CA ILE A 95 -3.99 -15.41 -10.51
C ILE A 95 -2.84 -14.53 -10.99
N ALA A 96 -1.62 -14.75 -10.49
CA ALA A 96 -0.42 -13.98 -10.83
C ALA A 96 -0.02 -14.06 -12.32
N GLY A 97 -0.58 -15.02 -13.08
CA GLY A 97 -0.36 -15.16 -14.52
C GLY A 97 -1.07 -14.13 -15.40
N SER A 98 -2.02 -13.35 -14.86
CA SER A 98 -2.75 -12.31 -15.61
C SER A 98 -2.77 -10.98 -14.86
N GLU A 99 -2.08 -9.97 -15.40
CA GLU A 99 -2.04 -8.62 -14.81
C GLU A 99 -3.44 -8.01 -14.62
N ALA A 100 -4.38 -8.31 -15.52
CA ALA A 100 -5.77 -7.87 -15.41
C ALA A 100 -6.49 -8.52 -14.22
N ALA A 101 -6.28 -9.83 -14.00
CA ALA A 101 -6.87 -10.55 -12.87
C ALA A 101 -6.30 -10.06 -11.53
N VAL A 102 -4.99 -9.82 -11.47
CA VAL A 102 -4.33 -9.22 -10.29
C VAL A 102 -4.90 -7.84 -9.99
N LYS A 103 -5.08 -7.00 -11.01
CA LYS A 103 -5.68 -5.66 -10.85
C LYS A 103 -7.11 -5.73 -10.31
N GLU A 104 -7.94 -6.64 -10.85
CA GLU A 104 -9.33 -6.79 -10.43
C GLU A 104 -9.45 -7.31 -8.98
N ASP A 105 -8.64 -8.30 -8.61
CA ASP A 105 -8.61 -8.83 -7.23
C ASP A 105 -8.16 -7.76 -6.24
N LEU A 106 -7.08 -7.03 -6.55
CA LEU A 106 -6.61 -5.93 -5.71
C LEU A 106 -7.71 -4.86 -5.53
N ILE A 107 -8.40 -4.47 -6.61
CA ILE A 107 -9.51 -3.50 -6.51
C ILE A 107 -10.60 -4.00 -5.58
N LYS A 108 -11.05 -5.25 -5.72
CA LYS A 108 -12.10 -5.84 -4.85
C LYS A 108 -11.71 -5.83 -3.38
N ARG A 109 -10.44 -6.14 -3.07
CA ARG A 109 -9.92 -6.12 -1.69
C ARG A 109 -9.79 -4.71 -1.14
N LEU A 110 -9.53 -3.73 -2.00
CA LEU A 110 -9.40 -2.32 -1.61
C LEU A 110 -10.76 -1.62 -1.46
N GLU A 111 -11.80 -2.10 -2.15
CA GLU A 111 -13.13 -1.47 -2.18
C GLU A 111 -13.73 -1.14 -0.81
N PRO A 112 -13.65 -2.00 0.23
CA PRO A 112 -14.19 -1.71 1.55
C PRO A 112 -13.53 -0.51 2.26
N TYR A 113 -12.36 -0.07 1.80
CA TYR A 113 -11.61 1.03 2.39
C TYR A 113 -11.88 2.38 1.73
N PHE A 114 -12.71 2.41 0.69
CA PHE A 114 -13.11 3.65 0.03
C PHE A 114 -14.52 4.03 0.48
N PRO A 115 -14.72 5.20 1.11
CA PRO A 115 -16.05 5.69 1.37
C PRO A 115 -16.80 5.93 0.05
N GLU A 116 -18.13 5.86 0.08
CA GLU A 116 -18.94 6.36 -1.03
C GLU A 116 -18.79 7.89 -1.06
N LYS A 117 -18.51 8.43 -2.25
CA LYS A 117 -18.41 9.88 -2.43
C LYS A 117 -19.81 10.47 -2.25
N LYS A 118 -19.99 11.29 -1.22
CA LYS A 118 -21.24 12.01 -0.96
C LYS A 118 -21.56 13.02 -2.06
#